data_AF-A0A8W8I1P0-F1
#
_entry.id   AF-A0A8W8I1P0-F1
#
_cell.length_a   1.000
_cell.length_b   1.000
_cell.length_c   1.000
_cell.angle_alpha   90.00
_cell.angle_beta   90.00
_cell.angle_gamma   90.00
#
_symmetry.space_group_name_H-M   'P 1'
#
loop_
_entity.id
_entity.type
_entity.pdbx_description
1 polymer ?
#
loop_
_entity_poly.entity_id
_entity_poly.type
_entity_poly.pdbx_seq_one_letter_code
_entity_poly.pdbx_strand_id
1 'polypeptide(L)'
;ENTTCVCLVHYSMNTEDDDKVRMVLEKTIPNFAVCKKIKLLYLRTATIEIVTLLDGMSKENSFPAILQYRLEPDYIVTDKHPVLILFKSKKTDRNPVSVIVDGRRIDAKYLNPYTYSFVPSGLPYGKIMVDVLVGGKSEGTMYITVGNKMDLLYEEIKDMASPVEFLCQVLKLSSRDRETLDRELGDIINDRVTDHFSCLDGLDYRYSFRDQQIDKEFPTMLHFGAKYGLSCFCKVLSK
;
A
#
# COMPACT_ATOMS: atom_id res chain seq x y z
N GLU A 1 4.81 20.26 33.64
CA GLU A 1 4.59 19.50 32.39
C GLU A 1 3.12 19.12 32.34
N ASN A 2 2.37 19.53 31.31
CA ASN A 2 0.96 19.16 31.17
C ASN A 2 0.88 17.77 30.56
N THR A 3 0.68 16.74 31.39
CA THR A 3 0.43 15.37 30.93
C THR A 3 -0.97 15.26 30.35
N THR A 4 -1.06 15.14 29.02
CA THR A 4 -2.32 14.85 28.32
C THR A 4 -2.64 13.36 28.48
N CYS A 5 -3.78 13.04 29.08
CA CYS A 5 -4.22 11.67 29.31
C CYS A 5 -5.37 11.31 28.34
N VAL A 6 -5.31 10.12 27.75
CA VAL A 6 -6.39 9.57 26.92
C VAL A 6 -7.00 8.36 27.61
N CYS A 7 -8.32 8.37 27.76
CA CYS A 7 -9.08 7.27 28.32
C CYS A 7 -9.82 6.54 27.21
N LEU A 8 -9.51 5.26 27.01
CA LEU A 8 -10.26 4.39 26.11
C LEU A 8 -11.36 3.70 26.88
N VAL A 9 -12.59 3.83 26.40
CA VAL A 9 -13.79 3.29 27.05
C VAL A 9 -14.35 2.16 26.20
N HIS A 10 -14.72 1.06 26.86
CA HIS A 10 -15.26 -0.12 26.19
C HIS A 10 -16.64 0.16 25.56
N TYR A 11 -16.92 -0.43 24.40
CA TYR A 11 -18.11 -0.16 23.58
C TYR A 11 -19.45 -0.50 24.26
N SER A 12 -19.41 -1.27 25.35
CA SER A 12 -20.57 -1.66 26.14
C SER A 12 -21.07 -0.54 27.08
N MET A 13 -20.35 0.58 27.19
CA MET A 13 -20.86 1.74 27.91
C MET A 13 -21.97 2.41 27.09
N ASN A 14 -23.13 2.61 27.72
CA ASN A 14 -24.25 3.30 27.10
C ASN A 14 -23.89 4.80 26.96
N THR A 15 -23.60 5.20 25.72
CA THR A 15 -23.33 6.59 25.33
C THR A 15 -24.44 7.13 24.42
N GLU A 16 -25.68 6.66 24.56
CA GLU A 16 -26.80 7.10 23.70
C GLU A 16 -27.11 8.59 23.88
N ASP A 17 -26.76 9.16 25.04
CA ASP A 17 -26.94 10.57 25.37
C ASP A 17 -25.57 11.23 25.62
N ASP A 18 -24.94 11.67 24.53
CA ASP A 18 -23.57 12.21 24.50
C ASP A 18 -23.42 13.44 25.43
N ASP A 19 -24.48 14.24 25.55
CA ASP A 19 -24.52 15.45 26.38
C ASP A 19 -24.45 15.13 27.88
N LYS A 20 -25.17 14.11 28.35
CA LYS A 20 -25.11 13.68 29.76
C LYS A 20 -23.74 13.09 30.11
N VAL A 21 -23.16 12.29 29.21
CA VAL A 21 -21.82 11.71 29.41
C VAL A 21 -20.78 12.81 29.49
N ARG A 22 -20.84 13.79 28.58
CA ARG A 22 -19.93 14.94 28.56
C ARG A 22 -20.03 15.78 29.83
N MET A 23 -21.25 16.07 30.30
CA MET A 23 -21.46 16.82 31.55
C MET A 23 -20.87 16.11 32.78
N VAL A 24 -20.99 14.78 32.85
CA VAL A 24 -20.37 14.00 33.94
C VAL A 24 -18.85 14.03 33.85
N LEU A 25 -18.28 13.93 32.64
CA LEU A 25 -16.83 13.99 32.41
C LEU A 25 -16.24 15.36 32.75
N GLU A 26 -16.91 16.45 32.35
CA GLU A 26 -16.52 17.82 32.69
C GLU A 26 -16.55 18.09 34.20
N LYS A 27 -17.51 17.48 34.92
CA LYS A 27 -17.60 17.59 36.38
C LYS A 27 -16.56 16.75 37.12
N THR A 28 -16.22 15.59 36.58
CA THR A 28 -15.39 14.58 37.28
C THR A 28 -13.90 14.74 36.97
N ILE A 29 -13.55 15.22 35.77
CA ILE A 29 -12.18 15.33 35.30
C ILE A 29 -11.82 16.81 35.11
N PRO A 30 -10.96 17.40 35.97
CA PRO A 30 -10.51 18.77 35.80
C PRO A 30 -9.70 18.90 34.49
N ASN A 31 -10.01 19.95 33.70
CA ASN A 31 -9.42 20.23 32.38
C ASN A 31 -9.75 19.21 31.27
N PHE A 32 -10.91 18.55 31.35
CA PHE A 32 -11.44 17.78 30.23
C PHE A 32 -11.65 18.69 29.00
N ALA A 33 -11.12 18.29 27.85
CA ALA A 33 -11.14 19.09 26.63
C ALA A 33 -12.04 18.52 25.53
N VAL A 34 -11.87 17.24 25.17
CA VAL A 34 -12.52 16.62 24.01
C VAL A 34 -12.85 15.15 24.27
N CYS A 35 -14.03 14.71 23.83
CA CYS A 35 -14.39 13.30 23.70
C CYS A 35 -14.77 13.00 22.24
N LYS A 36 -14.38 11.82 21.73
CA LYS A 36 -14.76 11.36 20.40
C LYS A 36 -15.00 9.85 20.43
N LYS A 37 -16.08 9.41 19.78
CA LYS A 37 -16.38 7.99 19.59
C LYS A 37 -15.62 7.46 18.37
N ILE A 38 -14.67 6.55 18.60
CA ILE A 38 -13.88 5.92 17.54
C ILE A 38 -14.34 4.47 17.40
N LYS A 39 -14.69 4.06 16.16
CA LYS A 39 -14.98 2.65 15.86
C LYS A 39 -13.68 1.92 15.55
N LEU A 40 -13.32 0.95 16.39
CA LEU A 40 -12.10 0.13 16.24
C LEU A 40 -12.26 -0.99 15.20
N LEU A 41 -12.77 -0.68 14.00
CA LEU A 41 -12.94 -1.67 12.92
C LEU A 41 -11.60 -2.00 12.22
N TYR A 42 -10.70 -1.02 12.13
CA TYR A 42 -9.38 -1.16 11.52
C TYR A 42 -8.33 -0.50 12.42
N LEU A 43 -7.40 -1.29 12.95
CA LEU A 43 -6.37 -0.86 13.90
C LEU A 43 -5.61 0.38 13.43
N ARG A 44 -5.17 0.40 12.16
CA ARG A 44 -4.39 1.53 11.60
C ARG A 44 -5.16 2.85 11.58
N THR A 45 -6.42 2.82 11.16
CA THR A 45 -7.29 4.01 11.11
C THR A 45 -7.61 4.51 12.51
N ALA A 46 -7.91 3.59 13.43
CA ALA A 46 -8.15 3.92 14.82
C ALA A 46 -6.92 4.53 15.51
N THR A 47 -5.72 3.97 15.28
CA THR A 47 -4.47 4.52 15.82
C THR A 47 -4.21 5.92 15.28
N ILE A 48 -4.44 6.16 13.98
CA ILE A 48 -4.30 7.50 13.40
C ILE A 48 -5.29 8.46 14.07
N GLU A 49 -6.57 8.09 14.21
CA GLU A 49 -7.55 8.96 14.87
C GLU A 49 -7.19 9.27 16.33
N ILE A 50 -6.71 8.27 17.09
CA ILE A 50 -6.26 8.46 18.48
C ILE A 50 -5.04 9.40 18.53
N VAL A 51 -4.05 9.19 17.67
CA VAL A 51 -2.85 10.03 17.58
C VAL A 51 -3.22 11.45 17.18
N THR A 52 -4.15 11.64 16.24
CA THR A 52 -4.62 12.99 15.87
C THR A 52 -5.36 13.71 17.00
N LEU A 53 -6.08 13.00 17.86
CA LEU A 53 -6.71 13.59 19.05
C LEU A 53 -5.67 14.00 20.10
N LEU A 54 -4.59 13.22 20.24
CA LEU A 54 -3.47 13.53 21.12
C LEU A 54 -2.68 14.74 20.62
N ASP A 55 -2.41 14.81 19.32
CA ASP A 55 -1.67 15.91 18.70
C ASP A 55 -2.49 17.21 18.63
N GLY A 56 -3.83 17.13 18.55
CA GLY A 56 -4.73 18.28 18.51
C GLY A 56 -4.74 19.15 19.77
N MET A 57 -4.07 18.74 20.86
CA MET A 57 -3.95 19.49 22.12
C MET A 57 -2.61 20.22 22.27
N SER A 58 -1.64 19.97 21.39
CA SER A 58 -0.29 20.56 21.45
C SER A 58 0.08 21.12 20.08
N LYS A 59 -0.16 22.42 19.93
CA LYS A 59 0.00 23.26 18.73
C LYS A 59 -1.16 23.13 17.76
N GLU A 60 -1.55 24.29 17.23
CA GLU A 60 -2.24 24.46 15.96
C GLU A 60 -1.44 23.75 14.86
N ASN A 61 -1.49 22.43 14.83
CA ASN A 61 -1.27 21.70 13.60
C ASN A 61 -2.57 21.87 12.86
N SER A 62 -2.66 22.98 12.13
CA SER A 62 -3.64 23.18 11.10
C SER A 62 -3.73 21.89 10.29
N PHE A 63 -4.78 21.10 10.53
CA PHE A 63 -5.35 20.35 9.42
C PHE A 63 -5.54 21.40 8.33
N PRO A 64 -4.89 21.29 7.15
CA PRO A 64 -5.26 22.19 6.09
C PRO A 64 -6.75 21.97 5.87
N ALA A 65 -7.49 23.08 5.94
CA ALA A 65 -8.92 23.19 5.77
C ALA A 65 -9.46 22.09 4.85
N ILE A 66 -10.47 21.33 5.31
CA ILE A 66 -11.30 20.39 4.54
C ILE A 66 -10.80 20.27 3.09
N LEU A 67 -9.87 19.34 2.82
CA LEU A 67 -9.17 19.23 1.53
C LEU A 67 -10.16 19.49 0.39
N GLN A 68 -9.88 20.50 -0.44
CA GLN A 68 -10.77 20.91 -1.53
C GLN A 68 -10.74 19.93 -2.71
N TYR A 69 -9.87 18.93 -2.63
CA TYR A 69 -9.69 17.91 -3.65
C TYR A 69 -9.31 16.55 -3.04
N ARG A 70 -9.37 15.50 -3.88
CA ARG A 70 -8.84 14.16 -3.62
C ARG A 70 -8.03 13.70 -4.83
N LEU A 71 -7.01 12.87 -4.61
CA LEU A 71 -6.26 12.18 -5.65
C LEU A 71 -6.73 10.74 -5.80
N GLU A 72 -6.94 10.28 -7.04
CA GLU A 72 -7.33 8.91 -7.36
C GLU A 72 -6.57 8.40 -8.61
N PRO A 73 -5.93 7.23 -8.58
CA PRO A 73 -5.72 6.40 -7.39
C PRO A 73 -4.70 7.03 -6.42
N ASP A 74 -4.79 6.68 -5.15
CA ASP A 74 -3.81 7.05 -4.12
C ASP A 74 -2.60 6.11 -4.07
N TYR A 75 -2.64 5.02 -4.86
CA TYR A 75 -1.55 4.08 -5.08
C TYR A 75 -1.28 3.90 -6.59
N ILE A 76 -0.04 4.07 -7.02
CA ILE A 76 0.39 3.88 -8.41
C ILE A 76 1.58 2.93 -8.49
N VAL A 77 1.53 1.98 -9.43
CA VAL A 77 2.60 0.98 -9.65
C VAL A 77 3.63 1.46 -10.68
N THR A 78 3.22 2.41 -11.51
CA THR A 78 3.99 2.86 -12.66
C THR A 78 3.81 4.36 -12.84
N ASP A 79 4.89 5.02 -13.24
CA ASP A 79 5.00 6.44 -13.55
C ASP A 79 4.34 6.85 -14.90
N LYS A 80 3.42 6.00 -15.39
CA LYS A 80 2.69 6.20 -16.65
C LYS A 80 1.18 6.20 -16.47
N HIS A 81 0.69 5.88 -15.27
CA HIS A 81 -0.73 5.94 -14.99
C HIS A 81 -1.12 7.36 -14.57
N PRO A 82 -2.13 7.97 -15.21
CA PRO A 82 -2.58 9.30 -14.83
C PRO A 82 -3.22 9.24 -13.44
N VAL A 83 -2.84 10.19 -12.58
CA VAL A 83 -3.51 10.45 -11.31
C VAL A 83 -4.55 11.54 -11.55
N LEU A 84 -5.78 11.28 -11.11
CA LEU A 84 -6.90 12.20 -11.20
C LEU A 84 -6.94 13.11 -9.97
N ILE A 85 -7.24 14.38 -10.20
CA ILE A 85 -7.47 15.38 -9.17
C ILE A 85 -8.97 15.68 -9.18
N LEU A 86 -9.67 15.21 -8.15
CA LEU A 86 -11.12 15.36 -7.98
C LEU A 86 -11.42 16.51 -7.03
N PHE A 87 -11.94 17.62 -7.54
CA PHE A 87 -12.30 18.80 -6.75
C PHE A 87 -13.72 18.72 -6.19
N LYS A 88 -13.92 19.23 -4.98
CA LYS A 88 -15.25 19.39 -4.37
C LYS A 88 -16.10 20.49 -5.01
N SER A 89 -15.45 21.47 -5.62
CA SER A 89 -16.08 22.63 -6.24
C SER A 89 -15.64 22.80 -7.68
N LYS A 90 -16.52 23.41 -8.48
CA LYS A 90 -16.29 23.65 -9.91
C LYS A 90 -15.07 24.55 -10.11
N LYS A 91 -14.09 24.08 -10.87
CA LYS A 91 -12.96 24.86 -11.35
C LYS A 91 -13.22 25.32 -12.79
N THR A 92 -12.77 26.53 -13.10
CA THR A 92 -12.92 27.15 -14.42
C THR A 92 -11.58 27.12 -15.13
N ASP A 93 -11.58 26.91 -16.44
CA ASP A 93 -10.37 26.86 -17.29
C ASP A 93 -9.52 28.15 -17.26
N ARG A 94 -10.07 29.24 -16.71
CA ARG A 94 -9.35 30.51 -16.51
C ARG A 94 -8.21 30.40 -15.49
N ASN A 95 -8.26 29.43 -14.58
CA ASN A 95 -7.23 29.24 -13.56
C ASN A 95 -6.45 27.95 -13.88
N PRO A 96 -5.19 28.05 -14.34
CA PRO A 96 -4.40 26.86 -14.65
C PRO A 96 -4.20 26.04 -13.38
N VAL A 97 -4.39 24.72 -13.52
CA VAL A 97 -4.15 23.76 -12.44
C VAL A 97 -2.80 23.11 -12.67
N SER A 98 -1.94 23.17 -11.67
CA SER A 98 -0.62 22.54 -11.70
C SER A 98 -0.37 21.81 -10.39
N VAL A 99 0.49 20.80 -10.43
CA VAL A 99 0.79 19.94 -9.29
C VAL A 99 2.28 20.01 -8.99
N ILE A 100 2.65 20.15 -7.73
CA ILE A 100 4.03 19.96 -7.27
C ILE A 100 4.15 18.55 -6.71
N VAL A 101 5.04 17.75 -7.30
CA VAL A 101 5.36 16.39 -6.86
C VAL A 101 6.87 16.23 -6.88
N ASP A 102 7.45 15.81 -5.75
CA ASP A 102 8.90 15.62 -5.61
C ASP A 102 9.72 16.86 -6.03
N GLY A 103 9.23 18.05 -5.66
CA GLY A 103 9.84 19.34 -6.02
C GLY A 103 9.68 19.76 -7.49
N ARG A 104 9.02 18.95 -8.33
CA ARG A 104 8.76 19.25 -9.74
C ARG A 104 7.34 19.74 -9.95
N ARG A 105 7.19 20.79 -10.76
CA ARG A 105 5.88 21.31 -11.16
C ARG A 105 5.43 20.65 -12.46
N ILE A 106 4.23 20.08 -12.46
CA ILE A 106 3.61 19.39 -13.59
C ILE A 106 2.27 20.07 -13.88
N ASP A 107 2.02 20.44 -15.14
CA ASP A 107 0.72 20.99 -15.53
C ASP A 107 -0.34 19.88 -15.59
N ALA A 108 -1.48 20.13 -14.96
CA ALA A 108 -2.58 19.19 -14.93
C ALA A 108 -3.47 19.39 -16.17
N LYS A 109 -3.75 18.30 -16.88
CA LYS A 109 -4.66 18.29 -18.02
C LYS A 109 -6.10 18.39 -17.55
N TYR A 110 -6.81 19.39 -18.05
CA TYR A 110 -8.25 19.54 -17.86
C TYR A 110 -9.01 18.36 -18.46
N LEU A 111 -9.92 17.75 -17.67
CA LEU A 111 -10.85 16.73 -18.17
C LEU A 111 -12.29 17.24 -18.10
N ASN A 112 -12.69 17.79 -16.95
CA ASN A 112 -14.00 18.39 -16.75
C ASN A 112 -13.93 19.41 -15.60
N PRO A 113 -15.00 20.18 -15.30
CA PRO A 113 -14.96 21.23 -14.28
C PRO A 113 -14.62 20.77 -12.86
N TYR A 114 -14.68 19.47 -12.55
CA TYR A 114 -14.36 18.90 -11.24
C TYR A 114 -13.14 17.96 -11.30
N THR A 115 -12.56 17.75 -12.48
CA THR A 115 -11.53 16.73 -12.67
C THR A 115 -10.40 17.21 -13.57
N TYR A 116 -9.19 17.07 -13.06
CA TYR A 116 -7.95 17.23 -13.82
C TYR A 116 -7.15 15.94 -13.73
N SER A 117 -6.17 15.77 -14.60
CA SER A 117 -5.26 14.61 -14.55
C SER A 117 -3.82 15.06 -14.73
N PHE A 118 -2.89 14.38 -14.07
CA PHE A 118 -1.46 14.56 -14.32
C PHE A 118 -0.80 13.19 -14.37
N VAL A 119 0.30 13.09 -15.11
CA VAL A 119 1.08 11.85 -15.19
C VAL A 119 2.37 12.07 -14.41
N PRO A 120 2.51 11.47 -13.21
CA PRO A 120 3.75 11.54 -12.46
C PRO A 120 4.83 10.71 -13.17
N SER A 121 5.97 11.31 -13.52
CA SER A 121 7.08 10.60 -14.18
C SER A 121 8.37 10.63 -13.34
N GLY A 122 9.09 9.50 -13.29
CA GLY A 122 10.37 9.39 -12.60
C GLY A 122 10.31 9.65 -11.08
N LEU A 123 9.23 9.21 -10.43
CA LEU A 123 9.07 9.32 -8.98
C LEU A 123 9.76 8.17 -8.22
N PRO A 124 10.34 8.42 -7.03
CA PRO A 124 10.89 7.36 -6.19
C PRO A 124 9.78 6.45 -5.63
N TYR A 125 10.13 5.21 -5.23
CA TYR A 125 9.19 4.34 -4.54
C TYR A 125 8.88 4.87 -3.12
N GLY A 126 7.65 4.71 -2.68
CA GLY A 126 7.18 5.09 -1.34
C GLY A 126 6.13 6.20 -1.34
N LYS A 127 5.92 6.79 -0.16
CA LYS A 127 4.88 7.80 0.06
C LYS A 127 5.38 9.18 -0.36
N ILE A 128 4.76 9.76 -1.38
CA ILE A 128 5.13 11.03 -1.98
C ILE A 128 4.07 12.07 -1.70
N MET A 129 4.52 13.26 -1.32
CA MET A 129 3.68 14.42 -1.07
C MET A 129 3.35 15.14 -2.39
N VAL A 130 2.08 15.48 -2.57
CA VAL A 130 1.51 16.10 -3.76
C VAL A 130 0.77 17.36 -3.34
N ASP A 131 1.21 18.51 -3.85
CA ASP A 131 0.55 19.81 -3.63
C ASP A 131 -0.14 20.28 -4.91
N VAL A 132 -1.42 20.62 -4.81
CA VAL A 132 -2.23 21.04 -5.96
C VAL A 132 -2.41 22.55 -5.94
N LEU A 133 -1.98 23.21 -7.01
CA LEU A 133 -2.06 24.65 -7.19
C LEU A 133 -3.16 24.98 -8.19
N VAL A 134 -4.06 25.90 -7.82
CA VAL A 134 -5.07 26.47 -8.73
C VAL A 134 -4.77 27.96 -8.90
N GLY A 135 -4.42 28.39 -10.11
CA GLY A 135 -4.03 29.77 -10.37
C GLY A 135 -2.81 30.22 -9.54
N GLY A 136 -1.91 29.28 -9.20
CA GLY A 136 -0.72 29.54 -8.40
C GLY A 136 -0.89 29.52 -6.87
N LYS A 137 -2.10 29.28 -6.36
CA LYS A 137 -2.36 29.13 -4.91
C LYS A 137 -2.51 27.66 -4.55
N SER A 138 -1.86 27.22 -3.46
CA SER A 138 -2.02 25.85 -2.94
C SER A 138 -3.43 25.66 -2.38
N GLU A 139 -4.10 24.60 -2.82
CA GLU A 139 -5.42 24.16 -2.32
C GLU A 139 -5.28 23.07 -1.23
N GLY A 140 -4.05 22.85 -0.76
CA GLY A 140 -3.69 21.84 0.23
C GLY A 140 -2.85 20.71 -0.34
N THR A 141 -2.45 19.79 0.52
CA THR A 141 -1.46 18.75 0.20
C THR A 141 -2.02 17.36 0.53
N MET A 142 -1.82 16.41 -0.37
CA MET A 142 -2.21 15.00 -0.21
C MET A 142 -1.00 14.09 -0.48
N TYR A 143 -1.10 12.81 -0.13
CA TYR A 143 -0.06 11.83 -0.41
C TYR A 143 -0.54 10.81 -1.44
N ILE A 144 0.36 10.42 -2.33
CA ILE A 144 0.23 9.23 -3.17
C ILE A 144 1.32 8.24 -2.78
N THR A 145 1.07 6.95 -2.98
CA THR A 145 2.05 5.89 -2.75
C THR A 145 2.49 5.34 -4.09
N VAL A 146 3.80 5.41 -4.37
CA VAL A 146 4.41 4.79 -5.54
C VAL A 146 4.91 3.41 -5.14
N GLY A 147 4.21 2.39 -5.62
CA GLY A 147 4.51 1.00 -5.40
C GLY A 147 5.59 0.48 -6.33
N ASN A 148 6.35 -0.50 -5.84
CA ASN A 148 7.13 -1.36 -6.71
C ASN A 148 6.25 -2.53 -7.17
N LYS A 149 6.28 -2.84 -8.48
CA LYS A 149 5.56 -3.99 -9.05
C LYS A 149 5.95 -5.31 -8.35
N MET A 150 7.21 -5.45 -7.92
CA MET A 150 7.68 -6.63 -7.21
C MET A 150 7.11 -6.71 -5.79
N ASP A 151 6.88 -5.57 -5.12
CA ASP A 151 6.31 -5.56 -3.77
C ASP A 151 4.83 -5.90 -3.80
N LEU A 152 4.09 -5.44 -4.82
CA LEU A 152 2.72 -5.88 -5.05
C LEU A 152 2.64 -7.38 -5.30
N LEU A 153 3.46 -7.87 -6.23
CA LEU A 153 3.53 -9.30 -6.53
C LEU A 153 3.89 -10.12 -5.29
N TYR A 154 4.78 -9.61 -4.44
CA TYR A 154 5.12 -10.25 -3.18
C TYR A 154 3.93 -10.32 -2.22
N GLU A 155 3.21 -9.22 -1.99
CA GLU A 155 2.02 -9.24 -1.12
C GLU A 155 0.91 -10.15 -1.69
N GLU A 156 0.72 -10.15 -3.01
CA GLU A 156 -0.24 -11.02 -3.69
C GLU A 156 0.13 -12.50 -3.58
N ILE A 157 1.43 -12.84 -3.65
CA ILE A 157 1.93 -14.22 -3.45
C ILE A 157 1.87 -14.61 -1.97
N LYS A 158 2.16 -13.70 -1.05
CA LYS A 158 2.17 -13.94 0.39
C LYS A 158 0.78 -14.27 0.93
N ASP A 159 -0.26 -13.66 0.37
CA ASP A 159 -1.65 -13.96 0.72
C ASP A 159 -2.14 -15.31 0.16
N MET A 160 -1.36 -15.98 -0.71
CA MET A 160 -1.71 -17.30 -1.19
C MET A 160 -1.48 -18.38 -0.11
N ALA A 161 -2.53 -19.15 0.16
CA ALA A 161 -2.55 -20.16 1.21
C ALA A 161 -1.48 -21.27 1.05
N SER A 162 -1.04 -21.55 -0.18
CA SER A 162 -0.06 -22.60 -0.46
C SER A 162 0.76 -22.31 -1.72
N PRO A 163 2.10 -22.20 -1.61
CA PRO A 163 2.99 -22.10 -2.78
C PRO A 163 2.87 -23.28 -3.75
N VAL A 164 2.48 -24.47 -3.27
CA VAL A 164 2.21 -25.65 -4.11
C VAL A 164 0.99 -25.39 -5.00
N GLU A 165 -0.10 -24.89 -4.42
CA GLU A 165 -1.31 -24.58 -5.18
C GLU A 165 -1.08 -23.48 -6.20
N PHE A 166 -0.32 -22.45 -5.83
CA PHE A 166 0.06 -21.37 -6.74
C PHE A 166 0.85 -21.92 -7.95
N LEU A 167 1.86 -22.75 -7.72
CA LEU A 167 2.63 -23.35 -8.81
C LEU A 167 1.77 -24.25 -9.69
N CYS A 168 0.84 -25.03 -9.11
CA CYS A 168 -0.12 -25.80 -9.90
C CYS A 168 -0.98 -24.90 -10.80
N GLN A 169 -1.42 -23.74 -10.31
CA GLN A 169 -2.19 -22.77 -11.09
C GLN A 169 -1.36 -22.16 -12.23
N VAL A 170 -0.12 -21.76 -11.94
CA VAL A 170 0.80 -21.16 -12.93
C VAL A 170 1.14 -22.16 -14.04
N LEU A 171 1.40 -23.42 -13.66
CA LEU A 171 1.67 -24.52 -14.59
C LEU A 171 0.39 -25.07 -15.25
N LYS A 172 -0.78 -24.52 -14.92
CA LYS A 172 -2.09 -24.91 -15.46
C LYS A 172 -2.38 -26.40 -15.27
N LEU A 173 -1.96 -26.96 -14.14
CA LEU A 173 -2.19 -28.37 -13.81
C LEU A 173 -3.67 -28.60 -13.49
N SER A 174 -4.21 -29.74 -13.94
CA SER A 174 -5.61 -30.13 -13.75
C SER A 174 -5.94 -30.47 -12.29
N SER A 175 -4.95 -30.93 -11.53
CA SER A 175 -5.03 -31.20 -10.09
C SER A 175 -4.15 -30.23 -9.32
N ARG A 176 -4.62 -29.78 -8.15
CA ARG A 176 -3.84 -28.93 -7.22
C ARG A 176 -3.04 -29.77 -6.23
N ASP A 177 -2.76 -31.01 -6.60
CA ASP A 177 -2.16 -32.01 -5.73
C ASP A 177 -0.64 -31.96 -5.85
N ARG A 178 0.01 -32.08 -4.70
CA ARG A 178 1.46 -32.03 -4.53
C ARG A 178 2.17 -33.07 -5.38
N GLU A 179 1.59 -34.26 -5.52
CA GLU A 179 2.16 -35.39 -6.27
C GLU A 179 2.21 -35.10 -7.78
N THR A 180 1.19 -34.42 -8.32
CA THR A 180 1.17 -34.01 -9.73
C THR A 180 2.21 -32.93 -9.97
N LEU A 181 2.31 -31.94 -9.06
CA LEU A 181 3.35 -30.92 -9.15
C LEU A 181 4.77 -31.52 -9.07
N ASP A 182 5.01 -32.48 -8.17
CA ASP A 182 6.31 -33.13 -7.97
C ASP A 182 6.79 -33.83 -9.25
N ARG A 183 5.88 -34.55 -9.92
CA ARG A 183 6.18 -35.21 -11.20
C ARG A 183 6.41 -34.21 -12.31
N GLU A 184 5.51 -33.25 -12.50
CA GLU A 184 5.61 -32.26 -13.58
C GLU A 184 6.87 -31.39 -13.45
N LEU A 185 7.21 -30.94 -12.23
CA LEU A 185 8.47 -30.22 -12.01
C LEU A 185 9.69 -31.13 -12.25
N GLY A 186 9.63 -32.39 -11.83
CA GLY A 186 10.68 -33.38 -12.12
C GLY A 186 10.88 -33.59 -13.61
N ASP A 187 9.79 -33.75 -14.36
CA ASP A 187 9.77 -33.94 -15.80
C ASP A 187 10.26 -32.67 -16.52
N ILE A 188 9.81 -31.47 -16.11
CA ILE A 188 10.29 -30.19 -16.65
C ILE A 188 11.80 -30.05 -16.48
N ILE A 189 12.39 -30.43 -15.34
CA ILE A 189 13.85 -30.35 -15.16
C ILE A 189 14.57 -31.42 -15.97
N ASN A 190 14.05 -32.65 -15.98
CA ASN A 190 14.67 -33.78 -16.66
C ASN A 190 14.63 -33.64 -18.19
N ASP A 191 13.56 -33.05 -18.74
CA ASP A 191 13.38 -32.75 -20.17
C ASP A 191 14.22 -31.54 -20.61
N ARG A 192 14.55 -30.63 -19.69
CA ARG A 192 15.31 -29.39 -19.95
C ARG A 192 16.83 -29.51 -19.83
N VAL A 193 17.39 -30.70 -19.91
CA VAL A 193 18.82 -30.86 -20.26
C VAL A 193 19.08 -30.35 -21.70
N THR A 194 18.05 -30.16 -22.53
CA THR A 194 18.24 -29.67 -23.91
C THR A 194 17.76 -28.26 -24.23
N ASP A 195 16.82 -27.62 -23.54
CA ASP A 195 16.49 -26.23 -23.84
C ASP A 195 15.94 -25.48 -22.61
N HIS A 196 16.46 -24.26 -22.43
CA HIS A 196 16.26 -23.39 -21.28
C HIS A 196 14.80 -23.26 -20.83
N PHE A 197 14.60 -22.96 -19.54
CA PHE A 197 13.29 -22.70 -18.94
C PHE A 197 12.59 -21.50 -19.61
N SER A 198 12.04 -21.67 -20.80
CA SER A 198 11.34 -20.63 -21.58
C SER A 198 10.14 -20.04 -20.83
N CYS A 199 9.58 -20.77 -19.85
CA CYS A 199 8.55 -20.25 -18.94
C CYS A 199 9.11 -19.36 -17.81
N LEU A 200 10.39 -19.50 -17.44
CA LEU A 200 11.10 -18.65 -16.47
C LEU A 200 12.00 -17.61 -17.15
N ASP A 201 12.07 -17.58 -18.48
CA ASP A 201 12.93 -16.71 -19.29
C ASP A 201 12.55 -15.22 -19.21
N GLY A 202 11.43 -14.92 -18.54
CA GLY A 202 11.06 -13.55 -18.13
C GLY A 202 11.70 -13.10 -16.81
N LEU A 203 12.31 -14.01 -16.05
CA LEU A 203 13.15 -13.66 -14.90
C LEU A 203 14.54 -13.33 -15.43
N ASP A 204 14.75 -12.05 -15.76
CA ASP A 204 16.09 -11.57 -16.08
C ASP A 204 16.98 -11.71 -14.84
N TYR A 205 17.64 -12.86 -14.69
CA TYR A 205 18.62 -13.11 -13.65
C TYR A 205 19.82 -12.14 -13.75
N ARG A 206 19.91 -11.30 -14.80
CA ARG A 206 20.87 -10.20 -14.84
C ARG A 206 20.55 -9.07 -13.86
N TYR A 207 19.31 -9.00 -13.35
CA TYR A 207 18.96 -8.14 -12.22
C TYR A 207 19.19 -8.82 -10.84
N SER A 208 19.65 -10.07 -10.83
CA SER A 208 19.89 -10.82 -9.61
C SER A 208 21.35 -10.64 -9.17
N PHE A 209 21.52 -9.74 -8.19
CA PHE A 209 22.49 -9.86 -7.11
C PHE A 209 23.99 -9.71 -7.42
N ARG A 210 24.42 -9.50 -8.68
CA ARG A 210 25.87 -9.37 -8.97
C ARG A 210 26.53 -8.12 -8.38
N ASP A 211 25.78 -7.04 -8.15
CA ASP A 211 26.32 -5.77 -7.62
C ASP A 211 25.97 -5.50 -6.15
N GLN A 212 25.28 -6.41 -5.47
CA GLN A 212 25.01 -6.33 -4.04
C GLN A 212 25.82 -7.42 -3.35
N GLN A 213 26.79 -7.05 -2.51
CA GLN A 213 27.36 -7.97 -1.52
C GLN A 213 26.20 -8.44 -0.62
N ILE A 214 25.66 -9.62 -0.92
CA ILE A 214 24.60 -10.20 -0.12
C ILE A 214 25.23 -11.24 0.79
N ASP A 215 25.42 -10.86 2.04
CA ASP A 215 25.88 -11.73 3.13
C ASP A 215 24.80 -12.75 3.58
N LYS A 216 23.77 -13.01 2.75
CA LYS A 216 22.66 -13.92 3.07
C LYS A 216 22.54 -15.04 2.03
N GLU A 217 22.65 -16.28 2.50
CA GLU A 217 22.29 -17.46 1.70
C GLU A 217 20.78 -17.49 1.46
N PHE A 218 20.36 -17.55 0.20
CA PHE A 218 18.96 -17.76 -0.17
C PHE A 218 18.65 -19.25 -0.33
N PRO A 219 17.44 -19.70 0.05
CA PRO A 219 17.04 -21.09 -0.11
C PRO A 219 17.07 -21.50 -1.60
N THR A 220 17.71 -22.62 -1.90
CA THR A 220 17.80 -23.17 -3.26
C THR A 220 16.51 -23.88 -3.69
N MET A 221 16.38 -24.22 -4.98
CA MET A 221 15.27 -25.06 -5.47
C MET A 221 15.18 -26.41 -4.74
N LEU A 222 16.32 -26.96 -4.30
CA LEU A 222 16.36 -28.17 -3.47
C LEU A 222 15.76 -27.94 -2.08
N HIS A 223 16.04 -26.80 -1.44
CA HIS A 223 15.42 -26.43 -0.16
C HIS A 223 13.90 -26.29 -0.30
N PHE A 224 13.43 -25.71 -1.42
CA PHE A 224 12.00 -25.66 -1.73
C PHE A 224 11.41 -27.07 -1.87
N GLY A 225 12.01 -27.91 -2.71
CA GLY A 225 11.55 -29.27 -2.91
C GLY A 225 11.48 -30.07 -1.62
N ALA A 226 12.52 -30.00 -0.78
CA ALA A 226 12.57 -30.68 0.50
C ALA A 226 11.49 -30.18 1.47
N LYS A 227 11.29 -28.85 1.55
CA LYS A 227 10.29 -28.23 2.42
C LYS A 227 8.86 -28.67 2.08
N TYR A 228 8.54 -28.82 0.80
CA TYR A 228 7.22 -29.22 0.33
C TYR A 228 7.11 -30.71 -0.04
N GLY A 229 8.12 -31.52 0.31
CA GLY A 229 8.13 -32.97 0.12
C GLY A 229 8.19 -33.44 -1.34
N LEU A 230 8.63 -32.58 -2.27
CA LEU A 230 8.70 -32.87 -3.71
C LEU A 230 9.88 -33.80 -4.01
N SER A 231 9.68 -35.09 -3.77
CA SER A 231 10.71 -36.13 -3.79
C SER A 231 11.26 -36.44 -5.18
N CYS A 232 10.42 -36.43 -6.22
CA CYS A 232 10.85 -36.63 -7.60
C CYS A 232 11.67 -35.43 -8.08
N PHE A 233 11.18 -34.23 -7.82
CA PHE A 233 11.88 -32.98 -8.09
C PHE A 233 13.24 -32.91 -7.41
N CYS A 234 13.32 -33.25 -6.11
CA CYS A 234 14.59 -33.28 -5.37
C CYS A 234 15.58 -34.31 -5.95
N LYS A 235 15.10 -35.49 -6.37
CA LYS A 235 15.95 -36.53 -6.97
C LYS A 235 16.58 -36.07 -8.27
N VAL A 236 15.86 -35.31 -9.09
CA VAL A 236 16.40 -34.77 -10.35
C VAL A 236 17.42 -33.66 -10.06
N LEU A 237 17.14 -32.78 -9.08
CA LEU A 237 18.04 -31.69 -8.69
C LEU A 237 19.31 -32.15 -7.96
N SER A 238 19.33 -33.36 -7.41
CA SER A 238 20.47 -33.91 -6.65
C SER A 238 21.40 -34.78 -7.51
N LYS A 239 21.14 -34.89 -8.82
CA LYS A 239 22.03 -35.53 -9.80
C LYS A 239 23.05 -34.53 -10.33
#